data_AF-A0A354BXS5-F1
#
_entry.id   AF-A0A354BXS5-F1
#
_cell.length_a   1.000
_cell.length_b   1.000
_cell.length_c   1.000
_cell.angle_alpha   90.00
_cell.angle_beta   90.00
_cell.angle_gamma   90.00
#
_symmetry.space_group_name_H-M   'P 1'
#
loop_
_entity.id
_entity.type
_entity.pdbx_description
1 polymer ?
#
loop_
_entity_poly.entity_id
_entity_poly.type
_entity_poly.pdbx_seq_one_letter_code
_entity_poly.pdbx_strand_id
1 'polypeptide(L)'
;MTLNKISIYHTIAIVFIIASMSACKFNKAEFEFRQTDQGFELTENGKPVFFYQQAPKTLTGEYICNNYLHPLYNLNGDILTEEFPPDHPYHRGVFWTWHQIYLDTVSIGDGWINDGISQEVVKVLTEVEKNLAEINAEVLWKSEDLPDGKPFMKEKTSVIVHPAEADTRKIDFLIELNALVDKLEIGGSDDPKGYGGFCLRLNIPDNMVFTSETGTVTPQELQITAGRWMDFSGLFGNDKNTNGITLLCHHENPLYPSPWILRQKGSMQNAVFPGRERIKLDMNTPLILRYRLIIHNGDARAVDLKRMHAEYSE
;
A
#
# COMPACT_ATOMS: atom_id res chain seq x y z
N MET A 1 90.84 -22.41 -33.95
CA MET A 1 89.55 -23.00 -34.37
C MET A 1 88.93 -23.67 -33.14
N THR A 2 88.18 -22.90 -32.33
CA THR A 2 87.37 -23.33 -31.17
C THR A 2 86.79 -22.06 -30.53
N LEU A 3 85.55 -21.69 -30.86
CA LEU A 3 84.32 -21.88 -30.08
C LEU A 3 84.12 -20.86 -28.93
N ASN A 4 83.49 -19.72 -29.28
CA ASN A 4 82.77 -18.86 -28.33
C ASN A 4 81.38 -19.48 -28.06
N LYS A 5 81.09 -19.83 -26.80
CA LYS A 5 79.73 -20.14 -26.33
C LYS A 5 79.11 -18.87 -25.77
N ILE A 6 78.02 -18.40 -26.38
CA ILE A 6 77.12 -17.40 -25.82
C ILE A 6 76.00 -18.18 -25.10
N SER A 7 75.87 -17.98 -23.79
CA SER A 7 74.77 -18.50 -22.97
C SER A 7 73.72 -17.40 -22.82
N ILE A 8 72.54 -17.59 -23.42
CA ILE A 8 71.38 -16.71 -23.23
C ILE A 8 70.52 -17.30 -22.11
N TYR A 9 70.48 -16.65 -20.96
CA TYR A 9 69.49 -16.91 -19.93
C TYR A 9 68.19 -16.19 -20.31
N HIS A 10 67.11 -16.94 -20.57
CA HIS A 10 65.76 -16.40 -20.71
C HIS A 10 65.11 -16.36 -19.32
N THR A 11 64.93 -15.16 -18.78
CA THR A 11 64.09 -14.94 -17.59
C THR A 11 62.64 -14.82 -18.06
N ILE A 12 61.81 -15.83 -17.80
CA ILE A 12 60.36 -15.77 -18.01
C ILE A 12 59.76 -15.03 -16.81
N ALA A 13 59.28 -13.80 -17.03
CA ALA A 13 58.48 -13.08 -16.06
C ALA A 13 57.03 -13.58 -16.14
N ILE A 14 56.57 -14.30 -15.11
CA ILE A 14 55.16 -14.68 -14.96
C ILE A 14 54.44 -13.50 -14.28
N VAL A 15 53.63 -12.77 -15.04
CA VAL A 15 52.73 -11.75 -14.51
C VAL A 15 51.46 -12.46 -14.05
N PHE A 16 51.25 -12.57 -12.73
CA PHE A 16 49.96 -12.96 -12.16
C PHE A 16 49.01 -11.77 -12.20
N ILE A 17 48.10 -11.75 -13.18
CA ILE A 17 46.93 -10.86 -13.17
C ILE A 17 45.94 -11.48 -12.18
N ILE A 18 45.91 -10.99 -10.95
CA ILE A 18 44.85 -11.30 -9.99
C ILE A 18 43.61 -10.53 -10.46
N ALA A 19 42.73 -11.21 -11.18
CA ALA A 19 41.39 -10.70 -11.46
C ALA A 19 40.64 -10.62 -10.12
N SER A 20 40.51 -9.41 -9.57
CA SER A 20 39.62 -9.14 -8.44
C SER A 20 38.17 -9.27 -8.93
N MET A 21 37.61 -10.48 -8.88
CA MET A 21 36.17 -10.64 -8.90
C MET A 21 35.64 -10.03 -7.61
N SER A 22 35.22 -8.77 -7.66
CA SER A 22 34.30 -8.21 -6.67
C SER A 22 33.03 -9.04 -6.76
N ALA A 23 32.93 -10.07 -5.93
CA ALA A 23 31.65 -10.66 -5.63
C ALA A 23 30.79 -9.54 -5.04
N CYS A 24 29.79 -9.08 -5.79
CA CYS A 24 28.69 -8.32 -5.22
C CYS A 24 28.11 -9.20 -4.10
N LYS A 25 28.48 -8.91 -2.85
CA LYS A 25 27.73 -9.40 -1.70
C LYS A 25 26.35 -8.77 -1.83
N PHE A 26 25.37 -9.53 -2.32
CA PHE A 26 23.98 -9.21 -2.03
C PHE A 26 23.84 -9.29 -0.52
N ASN A 27 23.87 -8.13 0.14
CA ASN A 27 23.50 -8.07 1.54
C ASN A 27 22.05 -8.54 1.61
N LYS A 28 21.81 -9.55 2.44
CA LYS A 28 20.46 -10.03 2.75
C LYS A 28 19.65 -8.83 3.24
N ALA A 29 18.46 -8.61 2.69
CA ALA A 29 17.56 -7.56 3.17
C ALA A 29 17.29 -7.77 4.67
N GLU A 30 17.64 -6.78 5.48
CA GLU A 30 17.46 -6.81 6.93
C GLU A 30 16.24 -5.98 7.28
N PHE A 31 15.09 -6.66 7.41
CA PHE A 31 13.87 -6.03 7.92
C PHE A 31 13.87 -6.00 9.45
N GLU A 32 13.42 -4.88 10.00
CA GLU A 32 13.23 -4.72 11.45
C GLU A 32 11.90 -4.03 11.74
N PHE A 33 11.10 -4.63 12.63
CA PHE A 33 9.94 -4.00 13.22
C PHE A 33 10.29 -3.40 14.58
N ARG A 34 9.97 -2.12 14.77
CA ARG A 34 10.04 -1.44 16.06
C ARG A 34 8.63 -1.07 16.53
N GLN A 35 8.20 -1.67 17.63
CA GLN A 35 6.94 -1.31 18.29
C GLN A 35 7.10 -0.05 19.14
N THR A 36 6.12 0.84 19.08
CA THR A 36 5.95 2.02 19.93
C THR A 36 4.61 1.98 20.65
N ASP A 37 4.31 2.99 21.46
CA ASP A 37 2.98 3.21 22.04
C ASP A 37 1.90 3.51 20.98
N GLN A 38 2.31 4.03 19.83
CA GLN A 38 1.40 4.39 18.74
C GLN A 38 1.18 3.26 17.73
N GLY A 39 2.13 2.34 17.56
CA GLY A 39 2.06 1.31 16.53
C GLY A 39 3.40 0.69 16.17
N PHE A 40 3.58 0.38 14.89
CA PHE A 40 4.73 -0.40 14.42
C PHE A 40 5.44 0.29 13.26
N GLU A 41 6.72 0.61 13.45
CA GLU A 41 7.61 1.06 12.39
C GLU A 41 8.28 -0.14 11.72
N LEU A 42 8.31 -0.17 10.39
CA LEU A 42 9.09 -1.12 9.63
C LEU A 42 10.24 -0.41 8.92
N THR A 43 11.44 -0.96 9.05
CA THR A 43 12.62 -0.53 8.29
C THR A 43 13.22 -1.69 7.49
N GLU A 44 13.93 -1.38 6.41
CA GLU A 44 14.77 -2.30 5.64
C GLU A 44 16.18 -1.72 5.51
N ASN A 45 17.19 -2.43 6.01
CA ASN A 45 18.58 -1.97 6.05
C ASN A 45 18.72 -0.58 6.71
N GLY A 46 17.94 -0.33 7.77
CA GLY A 46 17.89 0.94 8.48
C GLY A 46 17.15 2.07 7.76
N LYS A 47 16.61 1.85 6.55
CA LYS A 47 15.78 2.82 5.83
C LYS A 47 14.31 2.60 6.17
N PRO A 48 13.50 3.66 6.38
CA PRO A 48 12.09 3.49 6.70
C PRO A 48 11.29 2.95 5.51
N VAL A 49 10.30 2.09 5.80
CA VAL A 49 9.35 1.55 4.82
C VAL A 49 7.96 2.12 5.05
N PHE A 50 7.41 1.88 6.24
CA PHE A 50 6.15 2.47 6.67
C PHE A 50 6.06 2.53 8.20
N PHE A 51 5.05 3.23 8.69
CA PHE A 51 4.51 3.09 10.04
C PHE A 51 3.05 2.65 10.00
N TYR A 52 2.69 1.59 10.73
CA TYR A 52 1.31 1.17 10.93
C TYR A 52 0.77 1.80 12.21
N GLN A 53 -0.24 2.67 12.07
CA GLN A 53 -0.89 3.35 13.19
C GLN A 53 -1.92 2.43 13.85
N GLN A 54 -1.54 1.84 14.99
CA GLN A 54 -2.43 0.99 15.79
C GLN A 54 -3.30 1.81 16.76
N ALA A 55 -2.67 2.71 17.51
CA ALA A 55 -3.34 3.48 18.54
C ALA A 55 -4.25 4.54 17.90
N PRO A 56 -5.43 4.83 18.49
CA PRO A 56 -6.26 5.94 18.07
C PRO A 56 -5.47 7.26 18.09
N LYS A 57 -5.53 8.01 16.99
CA LYS A 57 -4.85 9.30 16.81
C LYS A 57 -5.84 10.36 16.34
N THR A 58 -5.68 11.58 16.84
CA THR A 58 -6.45 12.76 16.41
C THR A 58 -5.55 13.99 16.44
N LEU A 59 -5.64 14.84 15.41
CA LEU A 59 -4.93 16.12 15.35
C LEU A 59 -5.86 17.32 15.59
N THR A 60 -7.12 17.22 15.20
CA THR A 60 -8.12 18.29 15.31
C THR A 60 -9.05 18.13 16.51
N GLY A 61 -9.04 16.95 17.16
CA GLY A 61 -9.99 16.57 18.20
C GLY A 61 -11.36 16.12 17.67
N GLU A 62 -11.64 16.35 16.38
CA GLU A 62 -12.92 16.02 15.75
C GLU A 62 -12.92 14.58 15.21
N TYR A 63 -11.84 14.18 14.54
CA TYR A 63 -11.71 12.85 13.94
C TYR A 63 -10.65 12.04 14.67
N ILE A 64 -11.04 10.85 15.13
CA ILE A 64 -10.14 9.88 15.75
C ILE A 64 -9.98 8.72 14.77
N CYS A 65 -8.75 8.41 14.38
CA CYS A 65 -8.46 7.37 13.42
C CYS A 65 -7.33 6.45 13.87
N ASN A 66 -7.39 5.18 13.46
CA ASN A 66 -6.35 4.15 13.56
C ASN A 66 -6.51 3.16 12.40
N ASN A 67 -5.73 2.07 12.40
CA ASN A 67 -5.75 1.01 11.38
C ASN A 67 -5.43 1.54 9.97
N TYR A 68 -4.28 2.20 9.81
CA TYR A 68 -3.78 2.69 8.52
C TYR A 68 -2.25 2.70 8.48
N LEU A 69 -1.67 2.80 7.28
CA LEU A 69 -0.23 3.04 7.11
C LEU A 69 0.03 4.52 6.87
N HIS A 70 0.71 5.18 7.81
CA HIS A 70 1.29 6.51 7.61
C HIS A 70 2.37 6.77 8.68
N PRO A 71 3.54 7.30 8.30
CA PRO A 71 3.99 7.55 6.92
C PRO A 71 4.24 6.26 6.13
N LEU A 72 3.98 6.30 4.82
CA LEU A 72 4.54 5.38 3.81
C LEU A 72 5.67 6.09 3.08
N TYR A 73 6.82 5.43 2.91
CA TYR A 73 8.03 6.05 2.35
C TYR A 73 8.35 5.57 0.95
N ASN A 74 8.93 6.44 0.12
CA ASN A 74 9.55 6.05 -1.14
C ASN A 74 10.92 5.37 -0.91
N LEU A 75 11.59 4.91 -1.98
CA LEU A 75 12.88 4.22 -1.88
C LEU A 75 14.03 5.11 -1.37
N ASN A 76 13.85 6.43 -1.43
CA ASN A 76 14.80 7.44 -0.97
C ASN A 76 14.55 7.87 0.49
N GLY A 77 13.43 7.45 1.09
CA GLY A 77 13.05 7.81 2.46
C GLY A 77 12.23 9.10 2.58
N ASP A 78 11.73 9.66 1.47
CA ASP A 78 10.71 10.72 1.51
C ASP A 78 9.32 10.12 1.73
N ILE A 79 8.43 10.88 2.37
CA ILE A 79 7.07 10.45 2.67
C ILE A 79 6.18 10.61 1.43
N LEU A 80 5.51 9.52 1.01
CA LEU A 80 4.55 9.48 -0.11
C LEU A 80 3.14 9.90 0.27
N THR A 81 2.76 9.69 1.52
CA THR A 81 1.39 9.87 2.03
C THR A 81 1.26 11.07 2.95
N GLU A 82 0.05 11.56 3.18
CA GLU A 82 -0.25 12.52 4.26
C GLU A 82 -1.40 12.03 5.15
N GLU A 83 -1.58 12.67 6.30
CA GLU A 83 -2.62 12.34 7.28
C GLU A 83 -3.30 13.62 7.81
N PHE A 84 -4.58 13.54 8.14
CA PHE A 84 -5.41 14.64 8.68
C PHE A 84 -5.27 15.99 7.95
N PRO A 85 -5.32 16.00 6.61
CA PRO A 85 -5.10 17.20 5.84
C PRO A 85 -6.30 18.18 6.01
N PRO A 86 -6.08 19.51 5.94
CA PRO A 86 -7.14 20.48 6.20
C PRO A 86 -8.37 20.38 5.29
N ASP A 87 -8.22 19.86 4.07
CA ASP A 87 -9.33 19.69 3.12
C ASP A 87 -10.24 18.50 3.47
N HIS A 88 -9.69 17.44 4.05
CA HIS A 88 -10.41 16.22 4.44
C HIS A 88 -9.76 15.62 5.71
N PRO A 89 -10.07 16.15 6.90
CA PRO A 89 -9.37 15.82 8.14
C PRO A 89 -9.52 14.37 8.62
N TYR A 90 -10.36 13.56 7.98
CA TYR A 90 -10.51 12.12 8.23
C TYR A 90 -9.69 11.24 7.27
N HIS A 91 -9.07 11.80 6.23
CA HIS A 91 -8.20 11.05 5.32
C HIS A 91 -6.82 10.79 5.93
N ARG A 92 -6.27 9.61 5.66
CA ARG A 92 -5.06 9.11 6.33
C ARG A 92 -4.32 8.07 5.52
N GLY A 93 -3.11 8.36 5.08
CA GLY A 93 -2.18 7.32 4.64
C GLY A 93 -2.71 6.36 3.58
N VAL A 94 -2.42 5.08 3.77
CA VAL A 94 -3.09 3.96 3.11
C VAL A 94 -4.16 3.42 4.06
N PHE A 95 -5.42 3.46 3.64
CA PHE A 95 -6.58 3.07 4.47
C PHE A 95 -7.71 2.52 3.62
N TRP A 96 -8.68 1.85 4.25
CA TRP A 96 -9.94 1.47 3.61
C TRP A 96 -11.11 1.71 4.56
N THR A 97 -12.22 2.16 3.98
CA THR A 97 -13.46 2.40 4.73
C THR A 97 -14.65 2.62 3.78
N TRP A 98 -15.85 2.71 4.33
CA TRP A 98 -17.13 2.77 3.60
C TRP A 98 -18.07 3.79 4.23
N HIS A 99 -18.83 4.48 3.38
CA HIS A 99 -19.85 5.44 3.82
C HIS A 99 -21.11 4.75 4.30
N GLN A 100 -21.56 3.75 3.54
CA GLN A 100 -22.78 3.03 3.86
C GLN A 100 -22.42 1.80 4.68
N ILE A 101 -22.81 1.78 5.96
CA ILE A 101 -22.75 0.58 6.81
C ILE A 101 -24.15 0.34 7.37
N TYR A 102 -24.79 -0.74 6.95
CA TYR A 102 -26.20 -1.00 7.21
C TYR A 102 -26.41 -2.38 7.83
N LEU A 103 -27.40 -2.47 8.73
CA LEU A 103 -28.06 -3.72 9.07
C LEU A 103 -29.44 -3.72 8.45
N ASP A 104 -29.64 -4.52 7.41
CA ASP A 104 -30.86 -4.53 6.60
C ASP A 104 -31.16 -3.12 6.03
N THR A 105 -32.21 -2.45 6.49
CA THR A 105 -32.60 -1.11 6.03
C THR A 105 -32.08 0.02 6.93
N VAL A 106 -31.41 -0.29 8.03
CA VAL A 106 -31.01 0.69 9.05
C VAL A 106 -29.51 0.97 8.93
N SER A 107 -29.15 2.24 8.71
CA SER A 107 -27.75 2.68 8.82
C SER A 107 -27.30 2.58 10.27
N ILE A 108 -26.08 2.08 10.50
CA ILE A 108 -25.46 2.01 11.83
C ILE A 108 -24.23 2.93 11.95
N GLY A 109 -24.06 3.84 11.00
CA GLY A 109 -23.00 4.85 11.01
C GLY A 109 -22.29 4.99 9.67
N ASP A 110 -21.33 5.92 9.63
CA ASP A 110 -20.51 6.22 8.46
C ASP A 110 -19.02 6.02 8.81
N GLY A 111 -18.44 4.94 8.28
CA GLY A 111 -17.03 4.62 8.52
C GLY A 111 -16.07 5.57 7.80
N TRP A 112 -16.52 6.29 6.77
CA TRP A 112 -15.67 7.22 6.01
C TRP A 112 -15.19 8.37 6.86
N ILE A 113 -16.11 8.92 7.65
CA ILE A 113 -15.85 10.02 8.59
C ILE A 113 -15.81 9.56 10.06
N ASN A 114 -15.91 8.26 10.31
CA ASN A 114 -16.00 7.64 11.64
C ASN A 114 -17.18 8.20 12.48
N ASP A 115 -18.31 8.52 11.84
CA ASP A 115 -19.52 8.96 12.53
C ASP A 115 -20.26 7.74 13.07
N GLY A 116 -20.30 7.62 14.40
CA GLY A 116 -20.86 6.46 15.10
C GLY A 116 -20.06 5.16 14.93
N ILE A 117 -18.95 5.16 14.19
CA ILE A 117 -18.14 3.97 13.87
C ILE A 117 -16.76 4.06 14.52
N SER A 118 -16.31 2.97 15.14
CA SER A 118 -14.96 2.85 15.70
C SER A 118 -14.29 1.53 15.36
N GLN A 119 -12.96 1.52 15.36
CA GLN A 119 -12.12 0.37 15.07
C GLN A 119 -11.25 0.04 16.29
N GLU A 120 -11.40 -1.17 16.83
CA GLU A 120 -10.56 -1.70 17.89
C GLU A 120 -9.53 -2.67 17.30
N VAL A 121 -8.26 -2.28 17.26
CA VAL A 121 -7.17 -3.19 16.86
C VAL A 121 -6.86 -4.13 18.01
N VAL A 122 -7.41 -5.35 17.96
CA VAL A 122 -7.35 -6.31 19.07
C VAL A 122 -6.03 -7.10 19.11
N LYS A 123 -5.38 -7.28 17.95
CA LYS A 123 -4.13 -8.03 17.86
C LYS A 123 -3.29 -7.52 16.70
N VAL A 124 -1.99 -7.44 16.93
CA VAL A 124 -0.99 -7.23 15.89
C VAL A 124 0.13 -8.25 16.07
N LEU A 125 0.52 -8.91 14.99
CA LEU A 125 1.67 -9.81 14.93
C LEU A 125 2.60 -9.33 13.82
N THR A 126 3.90 -9.30 14.09
CA THR A 126 4.92 -8.95 13.11
C THR A 126 5.88 -10.11 12.92
N GLU A 127 6.20 -10.44 11.68
CA GLU A 127 7.12 -11.53 11.34
C GLU A 127 8.09 -11.10 10.25
N VAL A 128 9.31 -11.64 10.29
CA VAL A 128 10.32 -11.51 9.23
C VAL A 128 10.75 -12.92 8.82
N GLU A 129 10.28 -13.38 7.66
CA GLU A 129 10.56 -14.72 7.15
C GLU A 129 11.18 -14.65 5.74
N LYS A 130 12.27 -15.38 5.49
CA LYS A 130 12.85 -15.58 4.12
C LYS A 130 13.05 -14.29 3.30
N ASN A 131 13.30 -13.15 3.97
CA ASN A 131 13.43 -11.80 3.42
C ASN A 131 12.12 -11.09 3.10
N LEU A 132 10.97 -11.50 3.63
CA LEU A 132 9.75 -10.73 3.64
C LEU A 132 9.52 -10.21 5.07
N ALA A 133 8.86 -9.06 5.19
CA ALA A 133 8.33 -8.57 6.45
C ALA A 133 6.81 -8.55 6.38
N GLU A 134 6.15 -9.12 7.38
CA GLU A 134 4.71 -9.22 7.42
C GLU A 134 4.17 -8.63 8.73
N ILE A 135 3.11 -7.83 8.62
CA ILE A 135 2.31 -7.39 9.77
C ILE A 135 0.87 -7.88 9.58
N ASN A 136 0.40 -8.63 10.56
CA ASN A 136 -0.96 -9.17 10.63
C ASN A 136 -1.73 -8.44 11.72
N ALA A 137 -2.84 -7.81 11.36
CA ALA A 137 -3.75 -7.14 12.28
C ALA A 137 -5.10 -7.85 12.33
N GLU A 138 -5.67 -7.94 13.53
CA GLU A 138 -7.07 -8.30 13.74
C GLU A 138 -7.78 -7.07 14.32
N VAL A 139 -8.88 -6.67 13.69
CA VAL A 139 -9.61 -5.44 14.02
C VAL A 139 -11.10 -5.73 14.16
N LEU A 140 -11.70 -5.19 15.21
CA LEU A 140 -13.14 -5.25 15.44
C LEU A 140 -13.76 -3.89 15.11
N TRP A 141 -14.72 -3.89 14.20
CA TRP A 141 -15.50 -2.71 13.85
C TRP A 141 -16.76 -2.65 14.71
N LYS A 142 -16.99 -1.50 15.33
CA LYS A 142 -18.09 -1.26 16.28
C LYS A 142 -18.91 -0.06 15.85
N SER A 143 -20.17 -0.07 16.27
CA SER A 143 -21.09 1.06 16.11
C SER A 143 -21.67 1.46 17.46
N GLU A 144 -21.85 2.76 17.68
CA GLU A 144 -22.53 3.30 18.87
C GLU A 144 -24.03 2.95 18.89
N ASP A 145 -24.62 2.73 17.71
CA ASP A 145 -26.03 2.34 17.57
C ASP A 145 -26.28 0.86 17.90
N LEU A 146 -25.21 0.08 18.14
CA LEU A 146 -25.33 -1.32 18.55
C LEU A 146 -25.19 -1.49 20.06
N PRO A 147 -26.06 -2.31 20.68
CA PRO A 147 -26.07 -2.48 22.12
C PRO A 147 -24.76 -3.08 22.63
N ASP A 148 -24.36 -2.65 23.82
CA ASP A 148 -23.21 -3.15 24.58
C ASP A 148 -21.85 -3.00 23.86
N GLY A 149 -21.75 -2.16 22.82
CA GLY A 149 -20.52 -1.98 22.04
C GLY A 149 -20.08 -3.25 21.32
N LYS A 150 -21.03 -4.13 20.97
CA LYS A 150 -20.75 -5.37 20.24
C LYS A 150 -20.24 -5.05 18.84
N PRO A 151 -19.15 -5.71 18.39
CA PRO A 151 -18.65 -5.52 17.04
C PRO A 151 -19.61 -6.12 16.01
N PHE A 152 -19.77 -5.45 14.88
CA PHE A 152 -20.59 -5.93 13.77
C PHE A 152 -19.77 -6.61 12.68
N MET A 153 -18.48 -6.31 12.59
CA MET A 153 -17.56 -6.87 11.61
C MET A 153 -16.20 -7.13 12.24
N LYS A 154 -15.62 -8.26 11.87
CA LYS A 154 -14.23 -8.60 12.16
C LYS A 154 -13.44 -8.47 10.87
N GLU A 155 -12.34 -7.73 10.95
CA GLU A 155 -11.36 -7.60 9.90
C GLU A 155 -10.09 -8.33 10.29
N LYS A 156 -9.50 -9.04 9.33
CA LYS A 156 -8.12 -9.52 9.40
C LYS A 156 -7.36 -8.96 8.22
N THR A 157 -6.22 -8.36 8.49
CA THR A 157 -5.38 -7.75 7.45
C THR A 157 -3.97 -8.28 7.55
N SER A 158 -3.44 -8.79 6.43
CA SER A 158 -2.02 -9.07 6.25
C SER A 158 -1.41 -8.03 5.31
N VAL A 159 -0.34 -7.37 5.76
CA VAL A 159 0.49 -6.49 4.93
C VAL A 159 1.88 -7.11 4.79
N ILE A 160 2.22 -7.50 3.56
CA ILE A 160 3.47 -8.22 3.25
C ILE A 160 4.38 -7.31 2.43
N VAL A 161 5.55 -7.01 2.96
CA VAL A 161 6.59 -6.21 2.32
C VAL A 161 7.65 -7.11 1.73
N HIS A 162 7.87 -6.92 0.43
CA HIS A 162 8.96 -7.56 -0.30
C HIS A 162 10.23 -6.71 -0.23
N PRO A 163 11.43 -7.30 -0.33
CA PRO A 163 12.68 -6.55 -0.40
C PRO A 163 12.62 -5.46 -1.46
N ALA A 164 13.27 -4.33 -1.19
CA ALA A 164 13.53 -3.38 -2.25
C ALA A 164 14.41 -4.02 -3.33
N GLU A 165 13.96 -3.91 -4.58
CA GLU A 165 14.77 -4.10 -5.77
C GLU A 165 15.43 -2.75 -6.15
N ALA A 166 16.18 -2.71 -7.26
CA ALA A 166 16.94 -1.51 -7.64
C ALA A 166 16.08 -0.23 -7.71
N ASP A 167 14.91 -0.33 -8.34
CA ASP A 167 14.03 0.81 -8.59
C ASP A 167 12.59 0.58 -8.14
N THR A 168 12.30 -0.53 -7.44
CA THR A 168 10.94 -0.87 -7.02
C THR A 168 10.86 -1.56 -5.67
N ARG A 169 9.75 -1.39 -4.96
CA ARG A 169 9.36 -2.20 -3.79
C ARG A 169 7.88 -2.58 -3.89
N LYS A 170 7.56 -3.83 -3.60
CA LYS A 170 6.18 -4.35 -3.56
C LYS A 170 5.68 -4.44 -2.12
N ILE A 171 4.42 -4.04 -1.91
CA ILE A 171 3.71 -4.21 -0.64
C ILE A 171 2.33 -4.78 -0.95
N ASP A 172 2.05 -5.97 -0.44
CA ASP A 172 0.79 -6.68 -0.65
C ASP A 172 -0.13 -6.49 0.53
N PHE A 173 -1.42 -6.37 0.24
CA PHE A 173 -2.50 -6.26 1.21
C PHE A 173 -3.49 -7.39 0.94
N LEU A 174 -3.76 -8.18 1.97
CA LEU A 174 -4.87 -9.13 2.01
C LEU A 174 -5.80 -8.69 3.14
N ILE A 175 -7.01 -8.29 2.79
CA ILE A 175 -8.03 -7.80 3.73
C ILE A 175 -9.19 -8.80 3.71
N GLU A 176 -9.47 -9.40 4.86
CA GLU A 176 -10.61 -10.29 5.07
C GLU A 176 -11.64 -9.58 5.94
N LEU A 177 -12.88 -9.47 5.46
CA LEU A 177 -14.00 -8.84 6.17
C LEU A 177 -15.07 -9.89 6.44
N ASN A 178 -15.33 -10.17 7.71
CA ASN A 178 -16.33 -11.12 8.17
C ASN A 178 -17.43 -10.40 8.94
N ALA A 179 -18.69 -10.60 8.55
CA ALA A 179 -19.79 -10.15 9.37
C ALA A 179 -19.83 -10.92 10.70
N LEU A 180 -20.13 -10.23 11.79
CA LEU A 180 -20.40 -10.82 13.11
C LEU A 180 -21.89 -10.76 13.47
N VAL A 181 -22.68 -10.13 12.61
CA VAL A 181 -24.14 -9.96 12.74
C VAL A 181 -24.81 -10.30 11.42
N ASP A 182 -26.08 -10.68 11.49
CA ASP A 182 -26.87 -10.99 10.31
C ASP A 182 -27.20 -9.72 9.51
N LYS A 183 -27.35 -9.86 8.18
CA LYS A 183 -27.74 -8.80 7.24
C LYS A 183 -26.85 -7.55 7.24
N LEU A 184 -25.56 -7.70 7.54
CA LEU A 184 -24.61 -6.61 7.37
C LEU A 184 -24.41 -6.29 5.89
N GLU A 185 -24.52 -5.01 5.55
CA GLU A 185 -24.28 -4.47 4.21
C GLU A 185 -23.26 -3.33 4.25
N ILE A 186 -22.37 -3.28 3.26
CA ILE A 186 -21.42 -2.18 3.06
C ILE A 186 -21.54 -1.56 1.66
N GLY A 187 -21.32 -0.26 1.54
CA GLY A 187 -21.32 0.47 0.27
C GLY A 187 -20.46 1.73 0.31
N GLY A 188 -20.05 2.21 -0.86
CA GLY A 188 -19.40 3.51 -1.02
C GLY A 188 -20.37 4.68 -0.77
N SER A 189 -20.01 5.90 -1.15
CA SER A 189 -20.90 7.06 -1.02
C SER A 189 -22.25 6.84 -1.72
N ASP A 190 -23.37 7.26 -1.10
CA ASP A 190 -24.70 7.24 -1.74
C ASP A 190 -24.88 8.44 -2.69
N ASP A 191 -23.93 8.60 -3.59
CA ASP A 191 -23.95 9.59 -4.66
C ASP A 191 -23.37 8.95 -5.95
N PRO A 192 -23.41 9.64 -7.10
CA PRO A 192 -22.88 9.09 -8.34
C PRO A 192 -21.38 8.78 -8.33
N LYS A 193 -20.61 9.24 -7.32
CA LYS A 193 -19.18 8.93 -7.19
C LYS A 193 -18.95 7.56 -6.57
N GLY A 194 -19.86 7.09 -5.70
CA GLY A 194 -19.83 5.76 -5.09
C GLY A 194 -18.50 5.36 -4.44
N TYR A 195 -17.72 6.31 -3.93
CA TYR A 195 -16.34 6.03 -3.48
C TYR A 195 -16.32 5.35 -2.12
N GLY A 196 -15.31 4.51 -1.91
CA GLY A 196 -15.20 3.60 -0.76
C GLY A 196 -14.22 2.48 -1.05
N GLY A 197 -13.83 1.73 -0.02
CA GLY A 197 -12.82 0.68 -0.13
C GLY A 197 -11.40 1.25 -0.04
N PHE A 198 -10.46 0.70 -0.82
CA PHE A 198 -9.03 0.95 -0.65
C PHE A 198 -8.59 2.31 -1.19
N CYS A 199 -7.95 3.11 -0.33
CA CYS A 199 -7.65 4.51 -0.57
C CYS A 199 -6.17 4.83 -0.29
N LEU A 200 -5.63 5.75 -1.09
CA LEU A 200 -4.34 6.38 -0.91
C LEU A 200 -4.54 7.87 -0.69
N ARG A 201 -4.26 8.35 0.53
CA ARG A 201 -4.06 9.79 0.78
C ARG A 201 -2.60 10.14 0.55
N LEU A 202 -2.30 10.51 -0.69
CA LEU A 202 -0.96 10.87 -1.15
C LEU A 202 -0.64 12.32 -0.81
N ASN A 203 0.63 12.63 -0.57
CA ASN A 203 1.16 13.99 -0.57
C ASN A 203 1.32 14.45 -2.04
N ILE A 204 0.22 14.89 -2.65
CA ILE A 204 0.10 15.06 -4.10
C ILE A 204 1.03 16.18 -4.62
N PRO A 205 2.03 15.88 -5.45
CA PRO A 205 2.83 16.92 -6.09
C PRO A 205 2.05 17.58 -7.24
N ASP A 206 2.35 18.86 -7.51
CA ASP A 206 1.67 19.63 -8.57
C ASP A 206 1.82 18.99 -9.97
N ASN A 207 2.90 18.22 -10.18
CA ASN A 207 3.20 17.55 -11.45
C ASN A 207 2.81 16.07 -11.48
N MET A 208 1.93 15.61 -10.58
CA MET A 208 1.50 14.21 -10.55
C MET A 208 0.79 13.83 -11.85
N VAL A 209 1.21 12.72 -12.45
CA VAL A 209 0.65 12.13 -13.66
C VAL A 209 0.00 10.79 -13.31
N PHE A 210 -1.20 10.57 -13.82
CA PHE A 210 -1.92 9.31 -13.72
C PHE A 210 -1.69 8.49 -14.99
N THR A 211 -1.26 7.24 -14.83
CA THR A 211 -1.10 6.32 -15.97
C THR A 211 -1.78 5.00 -15.65
N SER A 212 -2.45 4.43 -16.65
CA SER A 212 -2.99 3.06 -16.59
C SER A 212 -2.66 2.33 -17.89
N GLU A 213 -3.35 1.21 -18.14
CA GLU A 213 -3.02 0.25 -19.20
C GLU A 213 -3.02 0.86 -20.60
N THR A 214 -3.89 1.84 -20.83
CA THR A 214 -4.05 2.53 -22.12
C THR A 214 -3.27 3.84 -22.21
N GLY A 215 -2.42 4.14 -21.22
CA GLY A 215 -1.63 5.37 -21.16
C GLY A 215 -2.14 6.35 -20.10
N THR A 216 -1.91 7.64 -20.34
CA THR A 216 -2.25 8.70 -19.38
C THR A 216 -3.76 8.81 -19.16
N VAL A 217 -4.16 8.97 -17.90
CA VAL A 217 -5.55 9.12 -17.48
C VAL A 217 -5.78 10.54 -16.98
N THR A 218 -6.86 11.18 -17.42
CA THR A 218 -7.25 12.49 -16.90
C THR A 218 -8.28 12.30 -15.79
N PRO A 219 -8.05 12.81 -14.56
CA PRO A 219 -9.04 12.78 -13.49
C PRO A 219 -10.37 13.41 -13.89
N GLN A 220 -11.46 12.87 -13.35
CA GLN A 220 -12.83 13.32 -13.57
C GLN A 220 -13.54 13.44 -12.23
N GLU A 221 -14.67 14.15 -12.22
CA GLU A 221 -15.48 14.27 -11.01
C GLU A 221 -16.02 12.90 -10.55
N LEU A 222 -16.53 12.12 -11.50
CA LEU A 222 -17.08 10.78 -11.32
C LEU A 222 -16.03 9.69 -11.49
N GLN A 223 -16.45 8.45 -11.26
CA GLN A 223 -15.63 7.25 -11.45
C GLN A 223 -15.12 7.13 -12.89
N ILE A 224 -13.90 6.61 -13.04
CA ILE A 224 -13.28 6.30 -14.33
C ILE A 224 -12.97 4.81 -14.41
N THR A 225 -13.37 4.16 -15.50
CA THR A 225 -12.85 2.84 -15.85
C THR A 225 -11.55 3.01 -16.63
N ALA A 226 -10.42 2.80 -15.96
CA ALA A 226 -9.09 3.05 -16.53
C ALA A 226 -8.22 1.79 -16.69
N GLY A 227 -8.59 0.67 -16.06
CA GLY A 227 -7.85 -0.58 -16.14
C GLY A 227 -7.58 -1.18 -14.77
N ARG A 228 -6.75 -2.23 -14.76
CA ARG A 228 -6.49 -3.12 -13.60
C ARG A 228 -5.55 -2.55 -12.55
N TRP A 229 -4.88 -1.45 -12.87
CA TRP A 229 -3.95 -0.75 -11.99
C TRP A 229 -3.96 0.74 -12.32
N MET A 230 -3.54 1.55 -11.36
CA MET A 230 -3.35 2.99 -11.55
C MET A 230 -2.00 3.40 -10.98
N ASP A 231 -1.21 4.06 -11.80
CA ASP A 231 0.07 4.65 -11.42
C ASP A 231 -0.08 6.14 -11.10
N PHE A 232 0.59 6.57 -10.03
CA PHE A 232 0.68 7.94 -9.57
C PHE A 232 2.16 8.34 -9.52
N SER A 233 2.65 8.98 -10.58
CA SER A 233 4.06 9.38 -10.72
C SER A 233 4.22 10.89 -10.63
N GLY A 234 5.25 11.38 -9.93
CA GLY A 234 5.51 12.80 -9.79
C GLY A 234 6.78 13.09 -9.00
N LEU A 235 6.93 14.34 -8.53
CA LEU A 235 8.02 14.72 -7.63
C LEU A 235 7.56 14.58 -6.17
N PHE A 236 7.41 13.34 -5.69
CA PHE A 236 7.18 13.12 -4.26
C PHE A 236 8.49 13.33 -3.49
N GLY A 237 8.41 14.07 -2.39
CA GLY A 237 9.56 14.39 -1.55
C GLY A 237 10.31 15.64 -1.99
N ASN A 238 11.53 15.80 -1.47
CA ASN A 238 12.36 16.96 -1.75
C ASN A 238 13.30 16.76 -2.95
N ASP A 239 13.44 15.53 -3.43
CA ASP A 239 14.25 15.23 -4.60
C ASP A 239 13.57 15.75 -5.89
N LYS A 240 14.39 16.11 -6.88
CA LYS A 240 13.95 16.52 -8.22
C LYS A 240 13.75 15.34 -9.17
N ASN A 241 13.94 14.12 -8.69
CA ASN A 241 13.75 12.91 -9.47
C ASN A 241 12.29 12.44 -9.41
N THR A 242 11.75 12.06 -10.56
CA THR A 242 10.42 11.44 -10.63
C THR A 242 10.44 10.11 -9.89
N ASN A 243 9.43 9.89 -9.07
CA ASN A 243 9.15 8.64 -8.40
C ASN A 243 7.63 8.50 -8.25
N GLY A 244 7.16 7.36 -7.79
CA GLY A 244 5.74 7.14 -7.73
C GLY A 244 5.31 5.92 -6.94
N ILE A 245 4.01 5.74 -6.97
CA ILE A 245 3.32 4.61 -6.39
C ILE A 245 2.27 4.11 -7.38
N THR A 246 2.24 2.81 -7.63
CA THR A 246 1.19 2.16 -8.42
C THR A 246 0.31 1.31 -7.50
N LEU A 247 -1.01 1.40 -7.65
CA LEU A 247 -1.98 0.53 -6.99
C LEU A 247 -2.52 -0.50 -7.99
N LEU A 248 -2.33 -1.78 -7.68
CA LEU A 248 -2.83 -2.92 -8.46
C LEU A 248 -4.02 -3.56 -7.74
N CYS A 249 -5.06 -3.89 -8.51
CA CYS A 249 -6.17 -4.71 -8.04
C CYS A 249 -5.93 -6.17 -8.45
N HIS A 250 -6.22 -7.12 -7.54
CA HIS A 250 -6.16 -8.54 -7.87
C HIS A 250 -7.41 -8.98 -8.64
N HIS A 251 -7.27 -9.95 -9.56
CA HIS A 251 -8.39 -10.43 -10.39
C HIS A 251 -9.49 -11.18 -9.60
N GLU A 252 -9.16 -11.67 -8.40
CA GLU A 252 -10.13 -12.29 -7.48
C GLU A 252 -10.93 -11.29 -6.64
N ASN A 253 -10.66 -9.98 -6.75
CA ASN A 253 -11.51 -8.99 -6.08
C ASN A 253 -12.91 -9.02 -6.70
N PRO A 254 -14.01 -8.93 -5.91
CA PRO A 254 -15.36 -9.11 -6.46
C PRO A 254 -15.75 -8.06 -7.50
N LEU A 255 -15.20 -6.85 -7.39
CA LEU A 255 -15.30 -5.82 -8.42
C LEU A 255 -13.92 -5.65 -9.09
N TYR A 256 -13.75 -6.31 -10.24
CA TYR A 256 -12.50 -6.30 -10.98
C TYR A 256 -12.71 -6.11 -12.49
N PRO A 257 -11.96 -5.19 -13.14
CA PRO A 257 -11.14 -4.15 -12.50
C PRO A 257 -12.01 -3.16 -11.71
N SER A 258 -11.47 -2.62 -10.61
CA SER A 258 -12.14 -1.56 -9.86
C SER A 258 -12.23 -0.28 -10.69
N PRO A 259 -13.35 0.47 -10.64
CA PRO A 259 -13.36 1.84 -11.11
C PRO A 259 -12.49 2.72 -10.20
N TRP A 260 -12.09 3.88 -10.71
CA TRP A 260 -11.16 4.79 -10.04
C TRP A 260 -11.79 6.13 -9.72
N ILE A 261 -11.53 6.64 -8.52
CA ILE A 261 -11.73 8.04 -8.18
C ILE A 261 -10.36 8.68 -8.05
N LEU A 262 -10.09 9.67 -8.91
CA LEU A 262 -8.80 10.31 -9.06
C LEU A 262 -8.89 11.81 -8.77
N ARG A 263 -7.89 12.36 -8.08
CA ARG A 263 -7.87 13.75 -7.63
C ARG A 263 -6.50 14.36 -7.89
N GLN A 264 -6.45 15.38 -8.74
CA GLN A 264 -5.22 16.09 -9.09
C GLN A 264 -4.68 16.96 -7.94
N LYS A 265 -5.56 17.37 -7.00
CA LYS A 265 -5.23 18.14 -5.80
C LYS A 265 -6.17 17.74 -4.66
N GLY A 266 -5.63 17.66 -3.45
CA GLY A 266 -6.37 17.26 -2.26
C GLY A 266 -7.08 15.91 -2.40
N SER A 267 -7.96 15.62 -1.44
CA SER A 267 -8.71 14.36 -1.30
C SER A 267 -7.84 13.09 -1.43
N MET A 268 -8.42 11.93 -1.72
CA MET A 268 -7.71 10.65 -1.85
C MET A 268 -7.66 10.18 -3.32
N GLN A 269 -6.87 9.15 -3.59
CA GLN A 269 -7.00 8.28 -4.76
C GLN A 269 -7.63 6.97 -4.32
N ASN A 270 -8.61 6.42 -5.06
CA ASN A 270 -9.35 5.25 -4.60
C ASN A 270 -9.60 4.23 -5.73
N ALA A 271 -9.27 2.97 -5.42
CA ALA A 271 -9.79 1.80 -6.12
C ALA A 271 -11.16 1.49 -5.52
N VAL A 272 -12.21 1.91 -6.23
CA VAL A 272 -13.57 1.92 -5.69
C VAL A 272 -14.06 0.50 -5.41
N PHE A 273 -14.56 0.27 -4.20
CA PHE A 273 -15.25 -0.96 -3.83
C PHE A 273 -16.28 -0.72 -2.71
N PRO A 274 -17.52 -1.25 -2.80
CA PRO A 274 -18.13 -1.94 -3.94
C PRO A 274 -18.75 -0.98 -4.98
N GLY A 275 -18.62 0.34 -4.78
CA GLY A 275 -19.41 1.34 -5.48
C GLY A 275 -20.61 1.79 -4.65
N ARG A 276 -21.54 2.51 -5.29
CA ARG A 276 -22.76 3.03 -4.63
C ARG A 276 -23.68 1.91 -4.14
N GLU A 277 -23.82 0.84 -4.92
CA GLU A 277 -24.69 -0.28 -4.59
C GLU A 277 -24.09 -1.08 -3.42
N ARG A 278 -24.88 -1.26 -2.37
CA ARG A 278 -24.44 -2.01 -1.19
C ARG A 278 -24.33 -3.50 -1.49
N ILE A 279 -23.35 -4.15 -0.87
CA ILE A 279 -23.19 -5.61 -0.90
C ILE A 279 -23.37 -6.17 0.50
N LYS A 280 -23.87 -7.40 0.58
CA LYS A 280 -23.98 -8.14 1.83
C LYS A 280 -22.65 -8.77 2.21
N LEU A 281 -22.35 -8.78 3.50
CA LEU A 281 -21.25 -9.52 4.09
C LEU A 281 -21.78 -10.75 4.83
N ASP A 282 -21.13 -11.89 4.60
CA ASP A 282 -21.51 -13.17 5.19
C ASP A 282 -20.77 -13.44 6.51
N MET A 283 -21.45 -14.14 7.42
CA MET A 283 -20.85 -14.55 8.71
C MET A 283 -19.91 -15.74 8.56
N ASN A 284 -20.15 -16.60 7.58
CA ASN A 284 -19.42 -17.86 7.38
C ASN A 284 -18.39 -17.79 6.23
N THR A 285 -18.49 -16.76 5.39
CA THR A 285 -17.62 -16.61 4.23
C THR A 285 -17.08 -15.18 4.21
N PRO A 286 -15.77 -14.98 4.46
CA PRO A 286 -15.19 -13.65 4.41
C PRO A 286 -15.30 -13.06 3.00
N LEU A 287 -15.57 -11.77 2.93
CA LEU A 287 -15.21 -10.97 1.76
C LEU A 287 -13.70 -10.79 1.78
N ILE A 288 -13.04 -11.13 0.67
CA ILE A 288 -11.59 -10.98 0.51
C ILE A 288 -11.29 -9.88 -0.50
N LEU A 289 -10.45 -8.92 -0.11
CA LEU A 289 -9.92 -7.87 -0.97
C LEU A 289 -8.40 -7.94 -0.99
N ARG A 290 -7.82 -7.85 -2.19
CA ARG A 290 -6.40 -8.01 -2.44
C ARG A 290 -5.88 -6.84 -3.27
N TYR A 291 -4.87 -6.15 -2.73
CA TYR A 291 -4.22 -5.04 -3.40
C TYR A 291 -2.70 -5.15 -3.30
N ARG A 292 -2.00 -4.64 -4.31
CA ARG A 292 -0.54 -4.50 -4.29
C ARG A 292 -0.17 -3.05 -4.55
N LEU A 293 0.68 -2.50 -3.72
CA LEU A 293 1.39 -1.25 -3.98
C LEU A 293 2.75 -1.56 -4.59
N ILE A 294 3.11 -0.81 -5.62
CA ILE A 294 4.46 -0.78 -6.19
C ILE A 294 5.00 0.62 -5.98
N ILE A 295 5.91 0.77 -5.03
CA ILE A 295 6.69 1.99 -4.86
C ILE A 295 7.82 1.94 -5.87
N HIS A 296 8.05 3.01 -6.62
CA HIS A 296 9.08 3.00 -7.66
C HIS A 296 9.81 4.32 -7.84
N ASN A 297 11.02 4.22 -8.37
CA ASN A 297 11.74 5.35 -8.97
C ASN A 297 11.37 5.45 -10.45
N GLY A 298 11.23 6.68 -10.94
CA GLY A 298 10.80 6.95 -12.31
C GLY A 298 9.29 7.11 -12.45
N ASP A 299 8.80 6.93 -13.67
CA ASP A 299 7.38 6.97 -14.01
C ASP A 299 6.86 5.56 -14.40
N ALA A 300 5.58 5.45 -14.76
CA ALA A 300 4.99 4.20 -15.25
C ALA A 300 5.72 3.52 -16.43
N ARG A 301 6.63 4.21 -17.14
CA ARG A 301 7.44 3.62 -18.24
C ARG A 301 8.76 3.05 -17.74
N ALA A 302 9.22 3.48 -16.56
CA ALA A 302 10.42 2.96 -15.92
C ALA A 302 10.21 1.58 -15.28
N VAL A 303 8.95 1.19 -15.05
CA VAL A 303 8.57 -0.06 -14.40
C VAL A 303 7.73 -0.94 -15.33
N ASP A 304 8.01 -2.24 -15.36
CA ASP A 304 7.19 -3.20 -16.10
C ASP A 304 5.92 -3.57 -15.30
N LEU A 305 4.99 -2.60 -15.19
CA LEU A 305 3.74 -2.74 -14.45
C LEU A 305 2.86 -3.86 -14.99
N LYS A 306 2.97 -4.17 -16.29
CA LYS A 306 2.24 -5.27 -16.92
C LYS A 306 2.74 -6.62 -16.41
N ARG A 307 4.06 -6.83 -16.37
CA ARG A 307 4.65 -8.05 -15.79
C ARG A 307 4.34 -8.13 -14.29
N MET A 308 4.52 -7.06 -13.54
CA MET A 308 4.27 -7.06 -12.10
C MET A 308 2.81 -7.32 -11.73
N HIS A 309 1.87 -6.88 -12.57
CA HIS A 309 0.46 -7.22 -12.44
C HIS A 309 0.17 -8.68 -12.79
N ALA A 310 0.79 -9.22 -13.85
CA ALA A 310 0.68 -10.64 -14.19
C ALA A 310 1.21 -11.52 -13.04
N GLU A 311 2.40 -11.23 -12.51
CA GLU A 311 2.98 -11.93 -11.35
C GLU A 311 2.14 -11.83 -10.09
N TYR A 312 1.33 -10.78 -9.95
CA TYR A 312 0.42 -10.64 -8.82
C TYR A 312 -0.88 -11.43 -9.01
N SER A 313 -1.26 -11.71 -10.27
CA SER A 313 -2.54 -12.35 -10.63
C SER A 313 -2.39 -13.83 -10.98
N GLU A 314 -1.21 -14.40 -10.80
CA GLU A 314 -0.90 -15.84 -10.93
C GLU A 314 -0.99 -16.54 -9.57
#